data_AF-A0A8C9SM93-F1
#
_entry.id   AF-A0A8C9SM93-F1
#
_cell.length_a   1.000
_cell.length_b   1.000
_cell.length_c   1.000
_cell.angle_alpha   90.00
_cell.angle_beta   90.00
_cell.angle_gamma   90.00
#
_symmetry.space_group_name_H-M   'P 1'
#
loop_
_entity.id
_entity.type
_entity.pdbx_description
1 polymer ?
#
loop_
_entity_poly.entity_id
_entity_poly.type
_entity_poly.pdbx_seq_one_letter_code
_entity_poly.pdbx_strand_id
1 'polypeptide(L)'
;MAFFSQQPYFNPKTPFKGCIQGGLQEGKTITVKGRVLPGAARFHVNLQCGSKQQADVALHFNPRFDRLPGYVVLNTYHQGSWGTEERKYEAPAPRGSSFILNIMVNRDSYSIVVNGMHFQEYKHRLPVSSVDTICVEGGVELHSIEFQNPTYGVAAPQVKHMAFGHFAAPVFNMPPPAYTPGPAYVVPYKCVLPGGMYHGRSITVQGVVSLGADRFAINLRFNHGIAFHFNPRFKEGTVVCNTQLKEKWGPEERSSGPPFGIGQPFTVIITCDISSYRVSVNGIQMFTYQHRYTALSEIDILEVTGDVSLTNVVV
;
A
#
# COMPACT_ATOMS: atom_id res chain seq x y z
N MET A 1 -7.52 -14.29 20.95
CA MET A 1 -7.04 -12.91 21.17
C MET A 1 -7.09 -12.19 19.84
N ALA A 2 -7.67 -10.99 19.79
CA ALA A 2 -7.75 -10.22 18.55
C ALA A 2 -6.33 -9.78 18.14
N PHE A 3 -5.88 -10.19 16.95
CA PHE A 3 -4.67 -9.67 16.34
C PHE A 3 -4.96 -8.24 15.88
N PHE A 4 -4.69 -7.25 16.72
CA PHE A 4 -4.81 -5.85 16.33
C PHE A 4 -3.82 -5.56 15.20
N SER A 5 -4.31 -5.11 14.06
CA SER A 5 -3.48 -4.55 12.99
C SER A 5 -2.89 -3.23 13.48
N GLN A 6 -1.56 -3.10 13.43
CA GLN A 6 -0.88 -1.87 13.80
C GLN A 6 -1.37 -0.73 12.88
N GLN A 7 -1.78 0.38 13.49
CA GLN A 7 -2.14 1.58 12.75
C GLN A 7 -0.91 2.11 11.97
N PRO A 8 -1.08 2.51 10.70
CA PRO A 8 0.01 3.10 9.94
C PRO A 8 0.52 4.40 10.57
N TYR A 9 1.78 4.72 10.30
CA TYR A 9 2.28 6.07 10.48
C TYR A 9 1.96 6.88 9.23
N PHE A 10 1.19 7.97 9.36
CA PHE A 10 0.87 8.87 8.26
C PHE A 10 1.67 10.17 8.34
N ASN A 11 2.24 10.59 7.21
CA ASN A 11 3.08 11.77 7.05
C ASN A 11 4.13 11.95 8.17
N PRO A 12 4.88 10.89 8.57
CA PRO A 12 5.89 11.04 9.61
C PRO A 12 7.03 11.95 9.13
N LYS A 13 7.52 12.82 10.02
CA LYS A 13 8.67 13.68 9.72
C LYS A 13 9.97 12.89 9.80
N THR A 14 10.89 13.15 8.88
CA THR A 14 12.27 12.61 8.91
C THR A 14 13.22 13.52 9.70
N PRO A 15 14.13 12.98 10.53
CA PRO A 15 14.34 11.56 10.81
C PRO A 15 13.17 10.95 11.59
N PHE A 16 12.75 9.76 11.17
CA PHE A 16 11.64 9.04 11.77
C PHE A 16 12.15 7.78 12.46
N LYS A 17 11.63 7.50 13.67
CA LYS A 17 11.80 6.22 14.36
C LYS A 17 10.43 5.78 14.89
N GLY A 18 10.02 4.56 14.58
CA GLY A 18 8.74 3.99 14.97
C GLY A 18 8.86 2.54 15.40
N CYS A 19 7.92 2.09 16.23
CA CYS A 19 7.86 0.70 16.64
C CYS A 19 7.16 -0.16 15.58
N ILE A 20 7.53 -1.43 15.53
CA ILE A 20 6.87 -2.49 14.79
C ILE A 20 6.15 -3.35 15.85
N GLN A 21 4.84 -3.15 16.01
CA GLN A 21 4.07 -3.84 17.04
C GLN A 21 4.08 -5.36 16.81
N GLY A 22 4.43 -6.10 17.85
CA GLY A 22 4.63 -7.55 17.79
C GLY A 22 5.91 -7.99 17.07
N GLY A 23 6.80 -7.05 16.71
CA GLY A 23 8.04 -7.34 15.98
C GLY A 23 7.81 -7.82 14.56
N LEU A 24 8.88 -8.26 13.91
CA LEU A 24 8.81 -8.97 12.64
C LEU A 24 8.54 -10.47 12.85
N GLN A 25 7.74 -11.03 11.95
CA GLN A 25 7.41 -12.45 11.87
C GLN A 25 7.27 -12.83 10.39
N GLU A 26 7.44 -14.11 10.07
CA GLU A 26 7.23 -14.63 8.72
C GLU A 26 5.84 -14.22 8.20
N GLY A 27 5.80 -13.76 6.95
CA GLY A 27 4.61 -13.23 6.27
C GLY A 27 4.22 -11.80 6.65
N LYS A 28 4.86 -11.14 7.62
CA LYS A 28 4.64 -9.71 7.87
C LYS A 28 5.22 -8.90 6.70
N THR A 29 4.47 -7.88 6.26
CA THR A 29 4.91 -6.91 5.25
C THR A 29 4.94 -5.51 5.83
N ILE A 30 6.01 -4.78 5.54
CA ILE A 30 6.14 -3.34 5.80
C ILE A 30 6.13 -2.61 4.47
N THR A 31 5.24 -1.62 4.34
CA THR A 31 5.16 -0.76 3.16
C THR A 31 5.55 0.66 3.53
N VAL A 32 6.60 1.18 2.90
CA VAL A 32 7.06 2.56 3.06
C VAL A 32 6.73 3.33 1.78
N LYS A 33 5.84 4.31 1.88
CA LYS A 33 5.49 5.22 0.79
C LYS A 33 6.13 6.57 1.06
N GLY A 34 6.79 7.13 0.06
CA GLY A 34 7.46 8.42 0.22
C GLY A 34 7.89 9.01 -1.10
N ARG A 35 8.68 10.08 -1.01
CA ARG A 35 9.24 10.80 -2.14
C ARG A 35 10.73 11.05 -1.92
N VAL A 36 11.53 10.74 -2.92
CA VAL A 36 12.96 11.10 -2.91
C VAL A 36 13.06 12.61 -3.05
N LEU A 37 13.76 13.29 -2.15
CA LEU A 37 13.90 14.75 -2.26
C LEU A 37 14.72 15.13 -3.51
N PRO A 38 14.40 16.26 -4.19
CA PRO A 38 15.11 16.69 -5.41
C PRO A 38 16.64 16.81 -5.24
N GLY A 39 17.10 17.22 -4.05
CA GLY A 39 18.53 17.34 -3.71
C GLY A 39 19.11 16.14 -2.97
N ALA A 40 18.42 15.00 -2.92
CA ALA A 40 18.85 13.86 -2.10
C ALA A 40 20.21 13.31 -2.56
N ALA A 41 21.19 13.25 -1.66
CA ALA A 41 22.42 12.49 -1.87
C ALA A 41 22.21 11.00 -1.59
N ARG A 42 21.50 10.70 -0.48
CA ARG A 42 21.11 9.36 -0.04
C ARG A 42 20.00 9.45 0.98
N PHE A 43 19.28 8.35 1.18
CA PHE A 43 18.43 8.13 2.35
C PHE A 43 18.48 6.66 2.73
N HIS A 44 17.97 6.27 3.89
CA HIS A 44 17.87 4.86 4.25
C HIS A 44 16.61 4.51 5.00
N VAL A 45 16.21 3.26 4.88
CA VAL A 45 15.20 2.59 5.70
C VAL A 45 15.89 1.46 6.44
N ASN A 46 15.94 1.54 7.77
CA ASN A 46 16.56 0.54 8.63
C ASN A 46 15.49 -0.24 9.38
N LEU A 47 15.60 -1.57 9.37
CA LEU A 47 14.90 -2.44 10.30
C LEU A 47 15.88 -2.83 11.41
N GLN A 48 15.61 -2.38 12.64
CA GLN A 48 16.53 -2.42 13.77
C GLN A 48 16.10 -3.42 14.85
N CYS A 49 17.09 -3.99 15.52
CA CYS A 49 16.91 -4.83 16.70
C CYS A 49 16.91 -3.97 17.97
N GLY A 50 15.74 -3.42 18.31
CA GLY A 50 15.59 -2.46 19.40
C GLY A 50 15.75 -0.99 18.95
N SER A 51 15.46 -0.09 19.88
CA SER A 51 15.39 1.36 19.62
C SER A 51 16.59 2.18 20.12
N LYS A 52 17.59 1.52 20.74
CA LYS A 52 18.81 2.15 21.28
C LYS A 52 19.62 2.84 20.16
N GLN A 53 20.45 3.83 20.51
CA GLN A 53 21.25 4.59 19.54
C GLN A 53 22.20 3.73 18.69
N GLN A 54 22.71 2.62 19.24
CA GLN A 54 23.59 1.67 18.56
C GLN A 54 22.92 0.32 18.34
N ALA A 55 21.59 0.32 18.16
CA ALA A 55 20.87 -0.91 17.84
C ALA A 55 21.41 -1.54 16.55
N ASP A 56 21.52 -2.86 16.55
CA ASP A 56 21.85 -3.61 15.34
C ASP A 56 20.81 -3.34 14.25
N VAL A 57 21.23 -3.36 12.99
CA VAL A 57 20.38 -3.15 11.82
C VAL A 57 20.33 -4.45 11.06
N ALA A 58 19.20 -5.16 11.14
CA ALA A 58 19.00 -6.42 10.43
C ALA A 58 18.95 -6.21 8.91
N LEU A 59 18.29 -5.14 8.47
CA LEU A 59 18.23 -4.72 7.08
C LEU A 59 18.43 -3.21 6.97
N HIS A 60 19.50 -2.81 6.27
CA HIS A 60 19.78 -1.43 5.86
C HIS A 60 19.47 -1.27 4.38
N PHE A 61 18.34 -0.67 4.02
CA PHE A 61 18.00 -0.32 2.65
C PHE A 61 18.44 1.11 2.37
N ASN A 62 19.52 1.31 1.60
CA ASN A 62 20.15 2.62 1.41
C ASN A 62 20.33 3.03 -0.05
N PRO A 63 19.32 3.69 -0.63
CA PRO A 63 19.46 4.37 -1.91
C PRO A 63 20.49 5.50 -1.87
N ARG A 64 21.38 5.50 -2.86
CA ARG A 64 22.46 6.46 -3.07
C ARG A 64 22.37 7.04 -4.48
N PHE A 65 22.54 8.35 -4.57
CA PHE A 65 22.44 9.13 -5.80
C PHE A 65 23.72 9.95 -6.05
N ASP A 66 24.81 9.57 -5.42
CA ASP A 66 26.16 10.13 -5.60
C ASP A 66 26.79 9.73 -6.94
N ARG A 67 26.17 8.80 -7.69
CA ARG A 67 26.53 8.40 -9.06
C ARG A 67 25.27 8.26 -9.92
N LEU A 68 25.46 8.30 -11.25
CA LEU A 68 24.42 8.03 -12.24
C LEU A 68 24.76 6.76 -13.03
N PRO A 69 23.83 5.80 -13.18
CA PRO A 69 22.54 5.74 -12.49
C PRO A 69 22.71 5.60 -10.97
N GLY A 70 21.68 6.01 -10.21
CA GLY A 70 21.66 5.77 -8.76
C GLY A 70 21.59 4.28 -8.45
N TYR A 71 21.92 3.91 -7.22
CA TYR A 71 21.98 2.50 -6.79
C TYR A 71 21.51 2.35 -5.35
N VAL A 72 21.20 1.13 -4.94
CA VAL A 72 20.84 0.79 -3.56
C VAL A 72 21.92 -0.10 -2.96
N VAL A 73 22.30 0.21 -1.73
CA VAL A 73 23.09 -0.66 -0.87
C VAL A 73 22.18 -1.34 0.13
N LEU A 74 22.32 -2.66 0.23
CA LEU A 74 21.75 -3.49 1.28
C LEU A 74 22.87 -4.00 2.17
N ASN A 75 22.67 -3.91 3.48
CA ASN A 75 23.63 -4.47 4.43
C ASN A 75 22.99 -4.74 5.79
N THR A 76 23.77 -5.32 6.68
CA THR A 76 23.45 -5.56 8.09
C THR A 76 24.54 -4.90 8.93
N TYR A 77 24.13 -4.22 9.98
CA TYR A 77 25.03 -3.70 11.01
C TYR A 77 24.87 -4.55 12.26
N HIS A 78 25.95 -5.18 12.72
CA HIS A 78 25.93 -6.04 13.89
C HIS A 78 27.15 -5.77 14.76
N GLN A 79 26.93 -5.57 16.06
CA GLN A 79 27.98 -5.42 17.07
C GLN A 79 29.04 -4.36 16.70
N GLY A 80 28.59 -3.20 16.21
CA GLY A 80 29.49 -2.09 15.92
C GLY A 80 30.08 -2.07 14.49
N SER A 81 29.73 -3.04 13.64
CA SER A 81 30.35 -3.19 12.32
C SER A 81 29.35 -3.49 11.21
N TRP A 82 29.62 -2.94 10.02
CA TRP A 82 28.89 -3.26 8.80
C TRP A 82 29.42 -4.55 8.19
N GLY A 83 28.51 -5.43 7.74
CA GLY A 83 28.87 -6.63 6.99
C GLY A 83 29.21 -6.36 5.53
N THR A 84 29.17 -7.41 4.71
CA THR A 84 29.37 -7.32 3.26
C THR A 84 28.19 -6.62 2.58
N GLU A 85 28.46 -5.55 1.84
CA GLU A 85 27.43 -4.85 1.07
C GLU A 85 26.91 -5.71 -0.10
N GLU A 86 25.59 -5.73 -0.27
CA GLU A 86 24.94 -6.16 -1.51
C GLU A 86 24.47 -4.91 -2.25
N ARG A 87 24.83 -4.78 -3.54
CA ARG A 87 24.56 -3.57 -4.32
C ARG A 87 23.67 -3.89 -5.51
N LYS A 88 22.58 -3.13 -5.66
CA LYS A 88 21.72 -3.14 -6.83
C LYS A 88 21.88 -1.81 -7.56
N TYR A 89 22.38 -1.85 -8.80
CA TYR A 89 22.64 -0.67 -9.63
C TYR A 89 21.36 -0.12 -10.28
N GLU A 90 20.37 0.11 -9.45
CA GLU A 90 19.06 0.61 -9.80
C GLU A 90 18.57 1.45 -8.61
N ALA A 91 18.10 2.68 -8.87
CA ALA A 91 17.52 3.52 -7.83
C ALA A 91 16.04 3.16 -7.64
N PRO A 92 15.48 3.30 -6.42
CA PRO A 92 14.07 2.99 -6.19
C PRO A 92 13.12 3.94 -6.93
N ALA A 93 13.55 5.17 -7.14
CA ALA A 93 12.89 6.18 -7.97
C ALA A 93 13.90 7.30 -8.28
N PRO A 94 13.67 8.11 -9.34
CA PRO A 94 14.42 9.34 -9.56
C PRO A 94 14.27 10.34 -8.40
N ARG A 95 15.22 11.27 -8.29
CA ARG A 95 15.09 12.44 -7.40
C ARG A 95 13.83 13.23 -7.73
N GLY A 96 13.11 13.65 -6.71
CA GLY A 96 11.84 14.36 -6.85
C GLY A 96 10.63 13.46 -7.13
N SER A 97 10.82 12.16 -7.32
CA SER A 97 9.75 11.20 -7.59
C SER A 97 9.33 10.41 -6.36
N SER A 98 8.07 10.00 -6.34
CA SER A 98 7.51 9.12 -5.31
C SER A 98 7.97 7.68 -5.52
N PHE A 99 8.01 6.91 -4.43
CA PHE A 99 8.26 5.48 -4.44
C PHE A 99 7.34 4.75 -3.45
N ILE A 100 7.16 3.45 -3.72
CA ILE A 100 6.55 2.48 -2.80
C ILE A 100 7.58 1.38 -2.58
N LEU A 101 8.05 1.22 -1.35
CA LEU A 101 8.95 0.15 -0.94
C LEU A 101 8.15 -0.86 -0.11
N ASN A 102 8.04 -2.10 -0.58
CA ASN A 102 7.50 -3.21 0.20
C ASN A 102 8.64 -4.12 0.65
N ILE A 103 8.64 -4.44 1.94
CA ILE A 103 9.57 -5.39 2.55
C ILE A 103 8.73 -6.49 3.17
N MET A 104 8.71 -7.65 2.51
CA MET A 104 8.02 -8.84 3.00
C MET A 104 9.02 -9.75 3.71
N VAL A 105 8.67 -10.18 4.91
CA VAL A 105 9.47 -11.12 5.69
C VAL A 105 9.12 -12.54 5.26
N ASN A 106 10.06 -13.20 4.57
CA ASN A 106 9.97 -14.64 4.30
C ASN A 106 10.71 -15.41 5.41
N ARG A 107 10.63 -16.74 5.35
CA ARG A 107 11.34 -17.64 6.28
C ARG A 107 12.84 -17.33 6.37
N ASP A 108 13.51 -17.20 5.22
CA ASP A 108 14.97 -17.11 5.12
C ASP A 108 15.49 -15.77 4.55
N SER A 109 14.59 -14.88 4.11
CA SER A 109 14.95 -13.61 3.47
C SER A 109 13.92 -12.49 3.69
N TYR A 110 14.33 -11.28 3.39
CA TYR A 110 13.43 -10.17 3.06
C TYR A 110 13.26 -10.11 1.54
N SER A 111 12.01 -10.23 1.08
CA SER A 111 11.65 -9.92 -0.31
C SER A 111 11.40 -8.42 -0.44
N ILE A 112 12.23 -7.75 -1.24
CA ILE A 112 12.17 -6.31 -1.46
C ILE A 112 11.55 -6.04 -2.83
N VAL A 113 10.45 -5.30 -2.83
CA VAL A 113 9.71 -4.89 -4.03
C VAL A 113 9.62 -3.38 -4.03
N VAL A 114 9.99 -2.74 -5.14
CA VAL A 114 9.92 -1.29 -5.32
C VAL A 114 8.99 -0.97 -6.47
N ASN A 115 8.01 -0.09 -6.24
CA ASN A 115 7.00 0.32 -7.21
C ASN A 115 6.29 -0.86 -7.90
N GLY A 116 6.04 -1.94 -7.14
CA GLY A 116 5.39 -3.15 -7.63
C GLY A 116 6.32 -4.11 -8.40
N MET A 117 7.58 -3.73 -8.66
CA MET A 117 8.56 -4.60 -9.31
C MET A 117 9.48 -5.24 -8.29
N HIS A 118 9.74 -6.54 -8.46
CA HIS A 118 10.71 -7.24 -7.62
C HIS A 118 12.09 -6.59 -7.77
N PHE A 119 12.70 -6.22 -6.64
CA PHE A 119 13.95 -5.47 -6.60
C PHE A 119 15.13 -6.38 -6.19
N GLN A 120 14.99 -7.06 -5.05
CA GLN A 120 16.03 -7.91 -4.48
C GLN A 120 15.47 -8.86 -3.39
N GLU A 121 16.03 -10.06 -3.28
CA GLU A 121 15.95 -10.90 -2.07
C GLU A 121 17.19 -10.65 -1.21
N TYR A 122 17.01 -10.33 0.07
CA TYR A 122 18.12 -10.17 1.03
C TYR A 122 18.02 -11.21 2.14
N LYS A 123 18.99 -12.14 2.20
CA LYS A 123 18.97 -13.22 3.21
C LYS A 123 19.08 -12.66 4.63
N HIS A 124 18.34 -13.24 5.56
CA HIS A 124 18.43 -12.86 6.96
C HIS A 124 19.85 -13.10 7.49
N ARG A 125 20.48 -12.04 8.00
CA ARG A 125 21.80 -12.13 8.68
C ARG A 125 21.68 -12.02 10.20
N LEU A 126 20.53 -11.57 10.69
CA LEU A 126 20.17 -11.50 12.10
C LEU A 126 18.81 -12.18 12.33
N PRO A 127 18.51 -12.62 13.57
CA PRO A 127 17.20 -13.17 13.91
C PRO A 127 16.09 -12.14 13.69
N VAL A 128 15.16 -12.47 12.80
CA VAL A 128 13.99 -11.62 12.48
C VAL A 128 13.17 -11.29 13.72
N SER A 129 13.04 -12.24 14.66
CA SER A 129 12.29 -12.07 15.91
C SER A 129 12.87 -10.98 16.83
N SER A 130 14.11 -10.56 16.61
CA SER A 130 14.74 -9.46 17.35
C SER A 130 14.41 -8.08 16.76
N VAL A 131 13.80 -8.01 15.58
CA VAL A 131 13.54 -6.76 14.86
C VAL A 131 12.19 -6.18 15.25
N ASP A 132 12.20 -5.00 15.85
CA ASP A 132 11.01 -4.37 16.44
C ASP A 132 10.90 -2.86 16.14
N THR A 133 11.86 -2.30 15.42
CA THR A 133 11.97 -0.84 15.21
C THR A 133 12.27 -0.55 13.75
N ILE A 134 11.59 0.44 13.18
CA ILE A 134 11.90 0.99 11.86
C ILE A 134 12.45 2.41 12.02
N CYS A 135 13.56 2.71 11.34
CA CYS A 135 14.15 4.04 11.29
C CYS A 135 14.30 4.50 9.83
N VAL A 136 13.95 5.74 9.55
CA VAL A 136 14.09 6.33 8.21
C VAL A 136 14.72 7.71 8.30
N GLU A 137 15.82 7.91 7.58
CA GLU A 137 16.57 9.17 7.60
C GLU A 137 17.18 9.52 6.25
N GLY A 138 17.60 10.77 6.09
CA GLY A 138 18.25 11.30 4.90
C GLY A 138 17.30 12.03 3.96
N GLY A 139 17.66 12.09 2.66
CA GLY A 139 16.96 12.88 1.65
C GLY A 139 15.64 12.26 1.17
N VAL A 140 14.69 12.04 2.08
CA VAL A 140 13.40 11.43 1.79
C VAL A 140 12.27 12.12 2.54
N GLU A 141 11.13 12.27 1.90
CA GLU A 141 9.86 12.65 2.51
C GLU A 141 8.99 11.40 2.66
N LEU A 142 8.35 11.20 3.81
CA LEU A 142 7.50 10.04 4.07
C LEU A 142 6.03 10.40 4.00
N HIS A 143 5.26 9.62 3.23
CA HIS A 143 3.81 9.72 3.16
C HIS A 143 3.15 8.72 4.11
N SER A 144 3.62 7.46 4.13
CA SER A 144 3.15 6.47 5.10
C SER A 144 4.15 5.35 5.37
N ILE A 145 4.03 4.74 6.54
CA ILE A 145 4.62 3.45 6.88
C ILE A 145 3.48 2.55 7.37
N GLU A 146 3.19 1.51 6.61
CA GLU A 146 2.07 0.59 6.81
C GLU A 146 2.57 -0.80 7.18
N PHE A 147 1.77 -1.52 7.97
CA PHE A 147 2.11 -2.85 8.50
C PHE A 147 0.97 -3.82 8.21
N GLN A 148 1.30 -4.94 7.58
CA GLN A 148 0.38 -6.03 7.34
C GLN A 148 0.88 -7.30 8.01
N ASN A 149 0.11 -7.83 8.95
CA ASN A 149 0.42 -9.11 9.58
C ASN A 149 0.06 -10.28 8.63
N PRO A 150 0.74 -11.43 8.77
CA PRO A 150 0.34 -12.65 8.07
C PRO A 150 -1.10 -13.01 8.44
N THR A 151 -1.94 -13.24 7.44
CA THR A 151 -3.26 -13.85 7.64
C THR A 151 -3.07 -15.34 7.83
N TYR A 152 -3.00 -15.78 9.09
CA TYR A 152 -3.17 -17.20 9.41
C TYR A 152 -4.63 -17.57 9.15
N GLY A 153 -4.90 -18.18 7.98
CA GLY A 153 -6.21 -18.75 7.68
C GLY A 153 -6.57 -19.77 8.75
N VAL A 154 -7.79 -19.65 9.28
CA VAL A 154 -8.41 -20.70 10.10
C VAL A 154 -8.39 -21.98 9.26
N ALA A 155 -7.65 -22.99 9.73
CA ALA A 155 -7.57 -24.27 9.05
C ALA A 155 -8.97 -24.86 8.87
N ALA A 156 -9.32 -25.23 7.63
CA ALA A 156 -10.46 -26.09 7.37
C ALA A 156 -10.29 -27.41 8.15
N PRO A 157 -11.38 -28.03 8.65
CA PRO A 157 -11.29 -29.20 9.51
C PRO A 157 -10.63 -30.36 8.77
N GLN A 158 -9.51 -30.85 9.31
CA GLN A 158 -8.84 -32.03 8.80
C GLN A 158 -9.69 -33.28 9.07
N VAL A 159 -10.07 -33.98 8.00
CA VAL A 159 -10.61 -35.33 8.08
C VAL A 159 -9.49 -36.25 8.59
N LYS A 160 -9.72 -36.90 9.72
CA LYS A 160 -8.83 -37.94 10.27
C LYS A 160 -8.85 -39.15 9.34
N HIS A 161 -7.71 -39.50 8.76
CA HIS A 161 -7.47 -40.86 8.29
C HIS A 161 -6.27 -41.45 9.01
N MET A 162 -6.46 -42.67 9.50
CA MET A 162 -5.54 -43.43 10.35
C MET A 162 -4.22 -43.77 9.64
N ALA A 163 -3.20 -43.92 10.48
CA ALA A 163 -1.83 -44.27 10.14
C ALA A 163 -1.68 -45.67 9.52
N PHE A 164 -0.72 -45.81 8.60
CA PHE A 164 0.14 -46.99 8.48
C PHE A 164 1.51 -46.60 7.91
N GLY A 165 2.57 -47.09 8.57
CA GLY A 165 3.76 -47.63 7.91
C GLY A 165 4.88 -46.68 7.49
N HIS A 166 6.07 -46.93 8.03
CA HIS A 166 7.37 -46.38 7.64
C HIS A 166 7.70 -46.59 6.14
N PHE A 167 8.46 -45.66 5.54
CA PHE A 167 9.73 -45.82 4.80
C PHE A 167 9.94 -44.75 3.70
N ALA A 168 11.17 -44.22 3.66
CA ALA A 168 11.87 -43.51 2.58
C ALA A 168 11.30 -42.19 2.02
N ALA A 169 12.15 -41.16 2.05
CA ALA A 169 11.92 -39.87 1.39
C ALA A 169 11.89 -40.02 -0.14
N PRO A 170 10.89 -39.46 -0.83
CA PRO A 170 11.00 -39.15 -2.25
C PRO A 170 11.35 -37.68 -2.44
N VAL A 171 12.32 -37.45 -3.32
CA VAL A 171 12.65 -36.13 -3.87
C VAL A 171 11.46 -35.67 -4.70
N PHE A 172 10.61 -34.81 -4.15
CA PHE A 172 9.51 -34.21 -4.91
C PHE A 172 10.06 -33.09 -5.80
N ASN A 173 10.22 -33.40 -7.08
CA ASN A 173 10.29 -32.42 -8.15
C ASN A 173 8.91 -31.75 -8.27
N MET A 174 8.59 -30.82 -7.37
CA MET A 174 7.37 -30.00 -7.50
C MET A 174 7.62 -28.94 -8.57
N PRO A 175 6.74 -28.80 -9.58
CA PRO A 175 6.75 -27.61 -10.41
C PRO A 175 6.52 -26.38 -9.49
N PRO A 176 7.14 -25.22 -9.80
CA PRO A 176 6.90 -24.00 -9.05
C PRO A 176 5.39 -23.75 -8.94
N PRO A 177 4.89 -23.26 -7.79
CA PRO A 177 3.48 -22.96 -7.62
C PRO A 177 3.05 -22.10 -8.81
N ALA A 178 1.97 -22.52 -9.48
CA ALA A 178 1.40 -21.76 -10.58
C ALA A 178 1.24 -20.32 -10.09
N TYR A 179 1.91 -19.39 -10.78
CA TYR A 179 1.80 -17.96 -10.53
C TYR A 179 0.32 -17.62 -10.67
N THR A 180 -0.42 -17.58 -9.55
CA THR A 180 -1.73 -16.96 -9.52
C THR A 180 -1.47 -15.49 -9.77
N PRO A 181 -1.90 -14.93 -10.92
CA PRO A 181 -1.78 -13.51 -11.14
C PRO A 181 -2.40 -12.80 -9.94
N GLY A 182 -1.71 -11.80 -9.40
CA GLY A 182 -2.32 -10.90 -8.41
C GLY A 182 -3.66 -10.38 -8.95
N PRO A 183 -4.58 -9.92 -8.07
CA PRO A 183 -5.90 -9.46 -8.49
C PRO A 183 -5.76 -8.46 -9.64
N ALA A 184 -6.34 -8.79 -10.79
CA ALA A 184 -6.29 -7.95 -11.96
C ALA A 184 -7.26 -6.77 -11.76
N TYR A 185 -6.72 -5.58 -11.48
CA TYR A 185 -7.51 -4.35 -11.37
C TYR A 185 -7.81 -3.76 -12.76
N VAL A 186 -8.58 -4.50 -13.56
CA VAL A 186 -8.99 -4.08 -14.90
C VAL A 186 -10.10 -3.03 -14.79
N VAL A 187 -9.96 -1.91 -15.50
CA VAL A 187 -10.97 -0.84 -15.58
C VAL A 187 -11.86 -1.09 -16.81
N PRO A 188 -13.21 -1.11 -16.68
CA PRO A 188 -13.99 -0.78 -15.49
C PRO A 188 -13.86 -1.84 -14.38
N TYR A 189 -13.53 -1.40 -13.18
CA TYR A 189 -13.31 -2.25 -12.03
C TYR A 189 -14.55 -2.24 -11.14
N LYS A 190 -14.94 -3.41 -10.63
CA LYS A 190 -16.01 -3.53 -9.62
C LYS A 190 -15.58 -4.48 -8.53
N CYS A 191 -15.93 -4.16 -7.29
CA CYS A 191 -15.86 -5.11 -6.20
C CYS A 191 -17.01 -4.92 -5.21
N VAL A 192 -17.34 -6.02 -4.53
CA VAL A 192 -18.31 -6.02 -3.44
C VAL A 192 -17.71 -5.35 -2.21
N LEU A 193 -18.55 -4.62 -1.48
CA LEU A 193 -18.29 -4.07 -0.17
C LEU A 193 -19.07 -4.92 0.85
N PRO A 194 -18.48 -5.96 1.45
CA PRO A 194 -19.21 -6.82 2.38
C PRO A 194 -19.80 -6.00 3.53
N GLY A 195 -21.12 -6.11 3.75
CA GLY A 195 -21.84 -5.31 4.75
C GLY A 195 -22.15 -3.86 4.36
N GLY A 196 -21.83 -3.46 3.13
CA GLY A 196 -22.05 -2.12 2.60
C GLY A 196 -21.26 -1.02 3.30
N MET A 197 -21.59 0.24 3.03
CA MET A 197 -20.98 1.35 3.75
C MET A 197 -21.52 1.45 5.18
N TYR A 198 -20.69 1.92 6.11
CA TYR A 198 -21.08 2.23 7.47
C TYR A 198 -20.16 3.31 8.03
N HIS A 199 -20.60 4.00 9.09
CA HIS A 199 -19.79 5.03 9.74
C HIS A 199 -18.43 4.46 10.18
N GLY A 200 -17.36 5.09 9.71
CA GLY A 200 -15.97 4.72 9.97
C GLY A 200 -15.34 3.89 8.85
N ARG A 201 -16.14 3.29 7.95
CA ARG A 201 -15.60 2.57 6.79
C ARG A 201 -14.85 3.54 5.87
N SER A 202 -13.66 3.14 5.44
CA SER A 202 -12.85 3.91 4.49
C SER A 202 -12.46 3.04 3.30
N ILE A 203 -12.66 3.57 2.10
CA ILE A 203 -12.26 2.95 0.84
C ILE A 203 -11.06 3.70 0.30
N THR A 204 -10.01 2.97 -0.09
CA THR A 204 -8.83 3.53 -0.75
C THR A 204 -8.74 3.03 -2.19
N VAL A 205 -8.67 3.94 -3.15
CA VAL A 205 -8.46 3.65 -4.57
C VAL A 205 -7.15 4.28 -5.01
N GLN A 206 -6.23 3.47 -5.51
CA GLN A 206 -4.94 3.91 -6.04
C GLN A 206 -4.81 3.52 -7.50
N GLY A 207 -4.18 4.40 -8.27
CA GLY A 207 -4.00 4.18 -9.70
C GLY A 207 -3.09 5.22 -10.33
N VAL A 208 -3.05 5.21 -11.65
CA VAL A 208 -2.39 6.22 -12.48
C VAL A 208 -3.42 6.79 -13.44
N VAL A 209 -3.49 8.11 -13.53
CA VAL A 209 -4.30 8.79 -14.55
C VAL A 209 -3.70 8.52 -15.93
N SER A 210 -4.50 8.04 -16.86
CA SER A 210 -4.03 7.74 -18.23
C SER A 210 -3.50 8.98 -18.92
N LEU A 211 -2.50 8.81 -19.79
CA LEU A 211 -2.07 9.87 -20.69
C LEU A 211 -3.24 10.27 -21.60
N GLY A 212 -3.55 11.57 -21.66
CA GLY A 212 -4.69 12.09 -22.44
C GLY A 212 -6.06 11.94 -21.78
N ALA A 213 -6.12 11.65 -20.48
CA ALA A 213 -7.38 11.50 -19.74
C ALA A 213 -8.33 12.70 -19.91
N ASP A 214 -9.59 12.41 -20.23
CA ASP A 214 -10.71 13.35 -20.20
C ASP A 214 -11.35 13.36 -18.81
N ARG A 215 -11.70 12.16 -18.30
CA ARG A 215 -12.33 11.98 -16.99
C ARG A 215 -12.23 10.54 -16.49
N PHE A 216 -12.35 10.36 -15.19
CA PHE A 216 -12.61 9.05 -14.59
C PHE A 216 -13.65 9.18 -13.47
N ALA A 217 -14.21 8.07 -13.00
CA ALA A 217 -15.17 8.09 -11.92
C ALA A 217 -14.94 6.97 -10.91
N ILE A 218 -15.16 7.28 -9.63
CA ILE A 218 -15.29 6.33 -8.52
C ILE A 218 -16.73 6.42 -8.02
N ASN A 219 -17.45 5.30 -8.06
CA ASN A 219 -18.87 5.20 -7.74
C ASN A 219 -19.06 4.29 -6.53
N LEU A 220 -19.78 4.77 -5.52
CA LEU A 220 -20.38 3.93 -4.49
C LEU A 220 -21.82 3.66 -4.87
N ARG A 221 -22.11 2.42 -5.27
CA ARG A 221 -23.40 2.02 -5.83
C ARG A 221 -24.23 1.24 -4.82
N PHE A 222 -25.54 1.36 -5.01
CA PHE A 222 -26.56 0.50 -4.44
C PHE A 222 -27.41 -0.07 -5.58
N ASN A 223 -28.32 -0.99 -5.28
CA ASN A 223 -29.02 -1.82 -6.26
C ASN A 223 -29.64 -1.05 -7.46
N HIS A 224 -30.11 0.18 -7.24
CA HIS A 224 -30.80 0.98 -8.27
C HIS A 224 -30.23 2.40 -8.44
N GLY A 225 -28.95 2.61 -8.12
CA GLY A 225 -28.35 3.93 -8.29
C GLY A 225 -26.91 4.07 -7.82
N ILE A 226 -26.49 5.32 -7.71
CA ILE A 226 -25.15 5.71 -7.26
C ILE A 226 -25.33 6.64 -6.08
N ALA A 227 -24.99 6.18 -4.88
CA ALA A 227 -25.09 6.97 -3.66
C ALA A 227 -24.02 8.07 -3.62
N PHE A 228 -22.86 7.82 -4.21
CA PHE A 228 -21.80 8.81 -4.37
C PHE A 228 -21.03 8.59 -5.67
N HIS A 229 -21.09 9.57 -6.56
CA HIS A 229 -20.33 9.64 -7.80
C HIS A 229 -19.23 10.68 -7.65
N PHE A 230 -17.97 10.25 -7.63
CA PHE A 230 -16.80 11.12 -7.61
C PHE A 230 -16.18 11.15 -9.02
N ASN A 231 -16.22 12.29 -9.71
CA ASN A 231 -15.83 12.39 -11.12
C ASN A 231 -14.87 13.56 -11.40
N PRO A 232 -13.56 13.32 -11.33
CA PRO A 232 -12.57 14.26 -11.82
C PRO A 232 -12.63 14.44 -13.33
N ARG A 233 -12.69 15.70 -13.79
CA ARG A 233 -12.75 16.10 -15.19
C ARG A 233 -11.56 17.00 -15.51
N PHE A 234 -10.60 16.49 -16.26
CA PHE A 234 -9.29 17.14 -16.43
C PHE A 234 -9.36 18.38 -17.32
N LYS A 235 -10.17 18.34 -18.38
CA LYS A 235 -10.35 19.51 -19.27
C LYS A 235 -11.10 20.67 -18.60
N GLU A 236 -12.01 20.36 -17.68
CA GLU A 236 -12.75 21.35 -16.90
C GLU A 236 -11.98 21.81 -15.65
N GLY A 237 -10.90 21.10 -15.26
CA GLY A 237 -10.14 21.41 -14.05
C GLY A 237 -10.95 21.31 -12.75
N THR A 238 -11.92 20.38 -12.68
CA THR A 238 -12.87 20.28 -11.57
C THR A 238 -13.10 18.83 -11.15
N VAL A 239 -13.50 18.61 -9.90
CA VAL A 239 -14.21 17.39 -9.50
C VAL A 239 -15.69 17.69 -9.45
N VAL A 240 -16.46 16.86 -10.13
CA VAL A 240 -17.91 16.83 -9.98
C VAL A 240 -18.31 15.68 -9.06
N CYS A 241 -19.10 16.00 -8.05
CA CYS A 241 -19.74 15.02 -7.18
C CYS A 241 -21.25 15.03 -7.37
N ASN A 242 -21.88 13.85 -7.36
CA ASN A 242 -23.33 13.76 -7.47
C ASN A 242 -23.88 12.44 -6.90
N THR A 243 -25.20 12.34 -6.83
CA THR A 243 -25.97 11.13 -6.51
C THR A 243 -26.92 10.86 -7.68
N GLN A 244 -27.04 9.60 -8.08
CA GLN A 244 -28.04 9.14 -9.04
C GLN A 244 -29.11 8.32 -8.32
N LEU A 245 -30.34 8.82 -8.28
CA LEU A 245 -31.49 8.13 -7.69
C LEU A 245 -32.53 7.87 -8.78
N LYS A 246 -33.03 6.63 -8.88
CA LYS A 246 -34.03 6.24 -9.90
C LYS A 246 -33.59 6.68 -11.31
N GLU A 247 -32.32 6.39 -11.62
CA GLU A 247 -31.65 6.72 -12.89
C GLU A 247 -31.51 8.22 -13.22
N LYS A 248 -31.90 9.11 -12.30
CA LYS A 248 -31.80 10.56 -12.48
C LYS A 248 -30.68 11.13 -11.63
N TRP A 249 -29.83 11.93 -12.25
CA TRP A 249 -28.81 12.71 -11.55
C TRP A 249 -29.45 13.84 -10.75
N GLY A 250 -28.97 14.03 -9.52
CA GLY A 250 -29.32 15.19 -8.71
C GLY A 250 -28.51 16.44 -9.09
N PRO A 251 -28.54 17.48 -8.24
CA PRO A 251 -27.69 18.65 -8.39
C PRO A 251 -26.21 18.31 -8.26
N GLU A 252 -25.37 18.78 -9.19
CA GLU A 252 -23.91 18.61 -9.12
C GLU A 252 -23.32 19.46 -7.98
N GLU A 253 -22.36 18.90 -7.25
CA GLU A 253 -21.44 19.65 -6.39
C GLU A 253 -20.09 19.71 -7.06
N ARG A 254 -19.57 20.92 -7.29
CA ARG A 254 -18.31 21.15 -8.01
C ARG A 254 -17.27 21.73 -7.06
N SER A 255 -16.11 21.09 -6.97
CA SER A 255 -14.96 21.62 -6.25
C SER A 255 -13.90 22.12 -7.24
N SER A 256 -13.15 23.15 -6.86
CA SER A 256 -11.93 23.53 -7.59
C SER A 256 -10.98 22.33 -7.65
N GLY A 257 -10.27 22.22 -8.79
CA GLY A 257 -9.67 20.98 -9.27
C GLY A 257 -8.81 20.22 -8.25
N PRO A 258 -8.87 18.88 -8.27
CA PRO A 258 -8.06 18.03 -7.40
C PRO A 258 -6.60 18.00 -7.85
N PRO A 259 -5.64 17.55 -7.01
CA PRO A 259 -4.24 17.37 -7.38
C PRO A 259 -4.02 16.11 -8.24
N PHE A 260 -4.87 15.84 -9.23
CA PHE A 260 -4.62 14.77 -10.21
C PHE A 260 -3.85 15.36 -11.39
N GLY A 261 -2.63 14.87 -11.60
CA GLY A 261 -1.89 15.12 -12.83
C GLY A 261 -2.16 14.03 -13.86
N ILE A 262 -2.33 14.40 -15.13
CA ILE A 262 -2.34 13.43 -16.23
C ILE A 262 -1.01 12.65 -16.22
N GLY A 263 -1.08 11.33 -16.35
CA GLY A 263 0.09 10.45 -16.23
C GLY A 263 0.64 10.28 -14.82
N GLN A 264 0.03 10.93 -13.81
CA GLN A 264 0.50 10.87 -12.43
C GLN A 264 -0.24 9.80 -11.62
N PRO A 265 0.44 9.18 -10.64
CA PRO A 265 -0.22 8.33 -9.68
C PRO A 265 -1.18 9.13 -8.80
N PHE A 266 -2.20 8.47 -8.31
CA PHE A 266 -3.14 9.04 -7.38
C PHE A 266 -3.51 8.07 -6.26
N THR A 267 -3.97 8.63 -5.15
CA THR A 267 -4.66 7.92 -4.08
C THR A 267 -5.90 8.71 -3.71
N VAL A 268 -7.08 8.10 -3.83
CA VAL A 268 -8.34 8.63 -3.34
C VAL A 268 -8.75 7.83 -2.12
N ILE A 269 -9.06 8.50 -1.02
CA ILE A 269 -9.67 7.87 0.17
C ILE A 269 -11.05 8.47 0.36
N ILE A 270 -12.05 7.60 0.46
CA ILE A 270 -13.45 7.96 0.74
C ILE A 270 -13.79 7.37 2.10
N THR A 271 -13.90 8.21 3.12
CA THR A 271 -14.32 7.81 4.47
C THR A 271 -15.78 8.14 4.67
N CYS A 272 -16.58 7.15 5.09
CA CYS A 272 -17.97 7.36 5.45
C CYS A 272 -18.06 7.86 6.89
N ASP A 273 -18.47 9.11 7.06
CA ASP A 273 -18.82 9.72 8.33
C ASP A 273 -20.32 9.50 8.63
N ILE A 274 -20.80 10.01 9.76
CA ILE A 274 -22.20 9.90 10.20
C ILE A 274 -23.17 10.48 9.16
N SER A 275 -22.86 11.66 8.61
CA SER A 275 -23.76 12.39 7.71
C SER A 275 -23.18 12.67 6.33
N SER A 276 -21.92 12.32 6.08
CA SER A 276 -21.24 12.66 4.82
C SER A 276 -20.15 11.66 4.44
N TYR A 277 -19.72 11.72 3.19
CA TYR A 277 -18.43 11.18 2.76
C TYR A 277 -17.36 12.27 2.87
N ARG A 278 -16.22 11.93 3.45
CA ARG A 278 -15.02 12.76 3.44
C ARG A 278 -14.06 12.22 2.41
N VAL A 279 -13.63 13.08 1.49
CA VAL A 279 -12.76 12.68 0.39
C VAL A 279 -11.39 13.33 0.55
N SER A 280 -10.34 12.51 0.53
CA SER A 280 -8.96 12.98 0.41
C SER A 280 -8.33 12.46 -0.87
N VAL A 281 -7.50 13.30 -1.48
CA VAL A 281 -6.72 12.97 -2.68
C VAL A 281 -5.26 13.24 -2.39
N ASN A 282 -4.41 12.24 -2.58
CA ASN A 282 -2.96 12.31 -2.35
C ASN A 282 -2.61 12.83 -0.95
N GLY A 283 -3.39 12.43 0.06
CA GLY A 283 -3.21 12.81 1.46
C GLY A 283 -3.83 14.16 1.86
N ILE A 284 -4.32 14.95 0.91
CA ILE A 284 -4.98 16.23 1.18
C ILE A 284 -6.49 16.00 1.25
N GLN A 285 -7.13 16.36 2.37
CA GLN A 285 -8.58 16.38 2.46
C GLN A 285 -9.12 17.50 1.55
N MET A 286 -9.93 17.12 0.56
CA MET A 286 -10.43 18.04 -0.46
C MET A 286 -11.77 18.66 -0.06
N PHE A 287 -12.76 17.81 0.23
CA PHE A 287 -14.12 18.23 0.55
C PHE A 287 -14.89 17.13 1.27
N THR A 288 -16.07 17.49 1.77
CA THR A 288 -17.09 16.57 2.25
C THR A 288 -18.30 16.61 1.33
N TYR A 289 -18.98 15.47 1.17
CA TYR A 289 -20.20 15.33 0.38
C TYR A 289 -21.30 14.79 1.29
N GLN A 290 -22.37 15.55 1.50
CA GLN A 290 -23.45 15.14 2.40
C GLN A 290 -24.20 13.93 1.85
N HIS A 291 -24.56 12.99 2.73
CA HIS A 291 -25.31 11.79 2.35
C HIS A 291 -26.67 12.18 1.80
N ARG A 292 -26.87 11.99 0.49
CA ARG A 292 -28.19 12.08 -0.15
C ARG A 292 -28.93 10.74 -0.17
N TYR A 293 -28.18 9.64 0.00
CA TYR A 293 -28.70 8.30 0.23
C TYR A 293 -28.17 7.78 1.56
N THR A 294 -29.07 7.44 2.48
CA THR A 294 -28.74 7.19 3.89
C THR A 294 -28.83 5.71 4.30
N ALA A 295 -29.34 4.84 3.44
CA ALA A 295 -29.31 3.39 3.66
C ALA A 295 -27.91 2.84 3.36
N LEU A 296 -26.93 3.19 4.22
CA LEU A 296 -25.50 2.99 3.96
C LEU A 296 -25.13 1.51 3.72
N SER A 297 -25.77 0.58 4.44
CA SER A 297 -25.55 -0.86 4.30
C SER A 297 -25.96 -1.43 2.94
N GLU A 298 -26.80 -0.71 2.18
CA GLU A 298 -27.20 -1.09 0.82
C GLU A 298 -26.22 -0.58 -0.24
N ILE A 299 -25.25 0.25 0.15
CA ILE A 299 -24.19 0.74 -0.72
C ILE A 299 -23.08 -0.30 -0.72
N ASP A 300 -23.23 -1.32 -1.56
CA ASP A 300 -22.49 -2.59 -1.49
C ASP A 300 -21.55 -2.84 -2.67
N ILE A 301 -21.44 -1.91 -3.61
CA ILE A 301 -20.56 -2.02 -4.77
C ILE A 301 -19.70 -0.77 -4.92
N LEU A 302 -18.38 -0.97 -4.96
CA LEU A 302 -17.45 0.02 -5.47
C LEU A 302 -17.25 -0.22 -6.97
N GLU A 303 -17.39 0.82 -7.78
CA GLU A 303 -17.14 0.80 -9.22
C GLU A 303 -16.15 1.92 -9.60
N VAL A 304 -15.14 1.60 -10.41
CA VAL A 304 -14.20 2.58 -10.97
C VAL A 304 -14.21 2.48 -12.48
N THR A 305 -14.32 3.61 -13.18
CA THR A 305 -14.45 3.69 -14.64
C THR A 305 -13.66 4.86 -15.20
N GLY A 306 -13.44 4.87 -16.52
CA GLY A 306 -12.83 5.98 -17.25
C GLY A 306 -11.31 5.89 -17.32
N ASP A 307 -10.66 7.04 -17.49
CA ASP A 307 -9.29 7.15 -18.00
C ASP A 307 -8.22 6.97 -16.91
N VAL A 308 -8.21 5.80 -16.26
CA VAL A 308 -7.25 5.42 -15.21
C VAL A 308 -6.83 3.96 -15.36
N SER A 309 -5.62 3.66 -14.88
CA SER A 309 -5.23 2.28 -14.52
C SER A 309 -5.23 2.17 -13.01
N LEU A 310 -5.69 1.04 -12.47
CA LEU A 310 -5.70 0.82 -11.04
C LEU A 310 -4.48 0.02 -10.60
N THR A 311 -3.91 0.41 -9.48
CA THR A 311 -2.75 -0.26 -8.87
C THR A 311 -3.13 -0.95 -7.56
N ASN A 312 -4.13 -0.43 -6.84
CA ASN A 312 -4.62 -1.02 -5.61
C ASN A 312 -6.03 -0.53 -5.26
N VAL A 313 -6.82 -1.38 -4.63
CA VAL A 313 -8.13 -1.05 -4.06
C VAL A 313 -8.27 -1.74 -2.72
N VAL A 314 -8.53 -0.95 -1.67
CA VAL A 314 -8.78 -1.44 -0.30
C VAL A 314 -10.18 -1.00 0.12
N VAL A 315 -11.01 -1.94 0.57
CA VAL A 315 -12.43 -1.74 0.90
C VAL A 315 -12.80 -2.27 2.27
#